data_AF-A0A6G0UY08-F1
#
_entry.id   AF-A0A6G0UY08-F1
#
_cell.length_a   1.000
_cell.length_b   1.000
_cell.length_c   1.000
_cell.angle_alpha   90.00
_cell.angle_beta   90.00
_cell.angle_gamma   90.00
#
_symmetry.space_group_name_H-M   'P 1'
#
loop_
_entity.id
_entity.type
_entity.pdbx_description
1 polymer ?
#
loop_
_entity_poly.entity_id
_entity_poly.type
_entity_poly.pdbx_seq_one_letter_code
_entity_poly.pdbx_strand_id
1 'polypeptide(L)'
;METFRVLQLAVATVLAGFTVTHTLTTPDPWIYTWLTGSASVLLFLNKGRCPYWRLASAVVIVLGFLESIFLAWSLYQVESGPLLGHNNSLPEGRNVLLTSLATAVTTSTRLRHPNLTGPTSYIRSLILLVALVGLIPVAGYSACFYSHSLPFCHLFH
;
A
#
# COMPACT_ATOMS: atom_id res chain seq x y z
N MET A 1 7.22 -0.17 -22.27
CA MET A 1 6.59 0.83 -21.38
C MET A 1 5.09 0.58 -21.19
N GLU A 2 4.40 0.00 -22.17
CA GLU A 2 2.95 -0.23 -22.11
C GLU A 2 2.52 -1.24 -21.05
N THR A 3 3.24 -2.35 -20.87
CA THR A 3 2.91 -3.40 -19.88
C THR A 3 2.79 -2.87 -18.45
N PHE A 4 3.66 -1.95 -18.05
CA PHE A 4 3.58 -1.35 -16.73
C PHE A 4 2.39 -0.40 -16.58
N ARG A 5 2.01 0.30 -17.64
CA ARG A 5 0.83 1.17 -17.62
C ARG A 5 -0.45 0.36 -17.56
N VAL A 6 -0.50 -0.79 -18.23
CA VAL A 6 -1.59 -1.76 -18.09
C VAL A 6 -1.67 -2.27 -16.64
N LEU A 7 -0.54 -2.66 -16.04
CA LEU A 7 -0.50 -3.08 -14.64
C LEU A 7 -0.97 -1.96 -13.67
N GLN A 8 -0.50 -0.73 -13.86
CA GLN A 8 -0.94 0.42 -13.06
C GLN A 8 -2.45 0.63 -13.14
N LEU A 9 -3.02 0.58 -14.35
CA LEU A 9 -4.44 0.76 -14.58
C LEU A 9 -5.26 -0.39 -13.99
N ALA A 10 -4.78 -1.63 -14.11
CA ALA A 10 -5.41 -2.79 -13.50
C ALA A 10 -5.41 -2.69 -11.96
N VAL A 11 -4.32 -2.24 -11.36
CA VAL A 11 -4.28 -2.00 -9.91
C VAL A 11 -5.21 -0.83 -9.53
N ALA A 12 -5.23 0.24 -10.33
CA ALA A 12 -6.10 1.40 -10.09
C ALA A 12 -7.59 1.03 -10.14
N THR A 13 -8.01 0.18 -11.07
CA THR A 13 -9.40 -0.30 -11.16
C THR A 13 -9.77 -1.19 -9.99
N VAL A 14 -8.88 -2.10 -9.57
CA VAL A 14 -9.09 -2.93 -8.37
C VAL A 14 -9.23 -2.06 -7.13
N LEU A 15 -8.36 -1.06 -6.96
CA LEU A 15 -8.42 -0.13 -5.84
C LEU A 15 -9.69 0.73 -5.86
N ALA A 16 -10.12 1.21 -7.03
CA ALA A 16 -11.37 1.95 -7.16
C ALA A 16 -12.58 1.09 -6.78
N GLY A 17 -12.62 -0.16 -7.27
CA GLY A 17 -13.66 -1.12 -6.91
C GLY A 17 -13.70 -1.36 -5.41
N PHE A 18 -12.55 -1.65 -4.80
CA PHE A 18 -12.42 -1.83 -3.35
C PHE A 18 -12.91 -0.60 -2.58
N THR A 19 -12.45 0.59 -2.96
CA THR A 19 -12.85 1.88 -2.37
C THR A 19 -14.36 2.04 -2.36
N VAL A 20 -15.01 1.83 -3.51
CA VAL A 20 -16.46 1.95 -3.65
C VAL A 20 -17.19 0.91 -2.81
N THR A 21 -16.77 -0.36 -2.86
CA THR A 21 -17.42 -1.41 -2.05
C THR A 21 -17.28 -1.11 -0.57
N HIS A 22 -16.08 -0.73 -0.09
CA HIS A 22 -15.84 -0.48 1.32
C HIS A 22 -16.63 0.74 1.82
N THR A 23 -16.73 1.81 1.02
CA THR A 23 -17.60 2.96 1.36
C THR A 23 -19.06 2.59 1.56
N LEU A 24 -19.55 1.58 0.84
CA LEU A 24 -20.97 1.22 0.84
C LEU A 24 -21.31 0.14 1.87
N THR A 25 -20.35 -0.73 2.21
CA THR A 25 -20.61 -1.92 3.04
C THR A 25 -20.09 -1.82 4.47
N THR A 26 -19.20 -0.87 4.78
CA THR A 26 -18.57 -0.78 6.11
C THR A 26 -19.00 0.48 6.86
N PRO A 27 -19.22 0.39 8.19
CA PRO A 27 -19.61 1.55 9.00
C PRO A 27 -18.48 2.57 9.13
N ASP A 28 -17.22 2.11 9.11
CA ASP A 28 -16.02 2.94 9.27
C ASP A 28 -15.09 2.86 8.05
N PRO A 29 -15.53 3.32 6.87
CA PRO A 29 -14.76 3.18 5.64
C PRO A 29 -13.51 4.06 5.64
N TRP A 30 -13.48 5.10 6.47
CA TRP A 30 -12.46 6.15 6.41
C TRP A 30 -11.03 5.63 6.59
N ILE A 31 -10.81 4.51 7.27
CA ILE A 31 -9.47 3.96 7.52
C ILE A 31 -8.75 3.67 6.19
N TYR A 32 -9.33 2.84 5.33
CA TYR A 32 -8.69 2.40 4.08
C TYR A 32 -9.03 3.27 2.87
N THR A 33 -10.20 3.92 2.91
CA THR A 33 -10.83 4.38 1.67
C THR A 33 -10.23 5.69 1.16
N TRP A 34 -9.79 6.58 2.05
CA TRP A 34 -9.10 7.81 1.66
C TRP A 34 -7.78 7.50 0.95
N LEU A 35 -7.01 6.55 1.48
CA LEU A 35 -5.73 6.18 0.92
C LEU A 35 -5.88 5.42 -0.41
N THR A 36 -6.72 4.38 -0.44
CA THR A 36 -6.93 3.57 -1.64
C THR A 36 -7.61 4.35 -2.76
N GLY A 37 -8.57 5.21 -2.43
CA GLY A 37 -9.24 6.09 -3.39
C GLY A 37 -8.31 7.14 -3.96
N SER A 38 -7.53 7.82 -3.12
CA SER A 38 -6.55 8.82 -3.60
C SER A 38 -5.44 8.19 -4.43
N ALA A 39 -4.93 7.01 -4.04
CA ALA A 39 -3.98 6.25 -4.83
C ALA A 39 -4.56 5.88 -6.20
N SER A 40 -5.80 5.37 -6.26
CA SER A 40 -6.47 5.03 -7.52
C SER A 40 -6.55 6.23 -8.47
N VAL A 41 -7.01 7.39 -7.99
CA VAL A 41 -7.10 8.63 -8.77
C VAL A 41 -5.73 9.06 -9.29
N LEU A 42 -4.69 8.98 -8.45
CA LEU A 42 -3.32 9.33 -8.85
C LEU A 42 -2.76 8.39 -9.92
N LEU A 43 -3.06 7.09 -9.82
CA LEU A 43 -2.64 6.08 -10.80
C LEU A 43 -3.34 6.25 -12.15
N PHE A 44 -4.62 6.66 -12.17
CA PHE A 44 -5.33 6.99 -13.41
C PHE A 44 -4.76 8.22 -14.11
N LEU A 45 -4.50 9.30 -13.35
CA LEU A 45 -4.04 10.55 -13.93
C LEU A 45 -2.58 10.47 -14.41
N ASN A 46 -1.71 9.79 -13.66
CA ASN A 46 -0.28 9.60 -13.93
C ASN A 46 0.39 10.79 -14.64
N LYS A 47 0.32 11.99 -14.04
CA LYS A 47 0.89 13.23 -14.58
C LYS A 47 2.20 13.58 -13.87
N GLY A 48 3.26 12.81 -14.12
CA GLY A 48 4.57 12.96 -13.46
C GLY A 48 5.25 14.33 -13.60
N ARG A 49 4.81 15.21 -14.53
CA ARG A 49 5.31 16.59 -14.69
C ARG A 49 4.53 17.62 -13.86
N CYS A 50 3.33 17.30 -13.39
CA CYS A 50 2.49 18.23 -12.65
C CYS A 50 2.97 18.34 -11.19
N PRO A 51 3.25 19.54 -10.65
CA PRO A 51 3.71 19.72 -9.28
C PRO A 51 2.67 19.25 -8.25
N TYR A 52 1.38 19.49 -8.51
CA TYR A 52 0.30 19.04 -7.63
C TYR A 52 0.22 17.51 -7.55
N TRP A 53 0.37 16.82 -8.68
CA TRP A 53 0.41 15.35 -8.70
C TRP A 53 1.62 14.82 -7.93
N ARG A 54 2.77 15.50 -8.00
CA ARG A 54 3.99 15.12 -7.26
C ARG A 54 3.86 15.30 -5.76
N LEU A 55 3.11 16.31 -5.32
CA LEU A 55 2.83 16.56 -3.91
C LEU A 55 1.80 15.57 -3.39
N ALA A 56 0.68 15.40 -4.10
CA ALA A 56 -0.36 14.43 -3.73
C ALA A 56 0.19 12.99 -3.69
N SER A 57 0.99 12.56 -4.67
CA SER A 57 1.65 11.26 -4.62
C SER A 57 2.66 11.13 -3.48
N ALA A 58 3.34 12.21 -3.09
CA ALA A 58 4.21 12.17 -1.91
C ALA A 58 3.41 11.89 -0.64
N VAL A 59 2.30 12.60 -0.47
CA VAL A 59 1.43 12.46 0.70
C VAL A 59 0.87 11.05 0.77
N VAL A 60 0.34 10.51 -0.34
CA VAL A 60 -0.20 9.14 -0.40
C VAL A 60 0.88 8.10 -0.09
N ILE A 61 2.11 8.28 -0.58
CA ILE A 61 3.21 7.35 -0.28
C ILE A 61 3.57 7.39 1.21
N VAL A 62 3.73 8.57 1.79
CA VAL A 62 4.13 8.71 3.20
C VAL A 62 3.03 8.22 4.14
N LEU A 63 1.81 8.71 3.96
CA LEU A 63 0.67 8.31 4.79
C LEU A 63 0.39 6.82 4.64
N GLY A 64 0.41 6.31 3.42
CA GLY A 64 0.11 4.91 3.20
C GLY A 64 1.20 3.96 3.67
N PHE A 65 2.46 4.37 3.62
CA PHE A 65 3.56 3.63 4.24
C PHE A 65 3.40 3.57 5.77
N LEU A 66 3.13 4.72 6.41
CA LEU A 66 2.87 4.81 7.84
C LEU A 66 1.65 3.98 8.25
N GLU A 67 0.55 4.09 7.52
CA GLU A 67 -0.69 3.34 7.74
C GLU A 67 -0.45 1.83 7.60
N SER A 68 0.23 1.40 6.54
CA SER A 68 0.52 -0.03 6.31
C SER A 68 1.37 -0.62 7.44
N ILE A 69 2.41 0.08 7.89
CA ILE A 69 3.26 -0.36 9.01
C ILE A 69 2.49 -0.35 10.32
N PHE A 70 1.74 0.71 10.60
CA PHE A 70 0.96 0.84 11.82
C PHE A 70 -0.08 -0.28 11.93
N LEU A 71 -0.81 -0.56 10.85
CA LEU A 71 -1.80 -1.63 10.81
C LEU A 71 -1.14 -2.99 10.97
N ALA A 72 -0.08 -3.29 10.22
CA ALA A 72 0.64 -4.55 10.36
C ALA A 72 1.17 -4.77 11.79
N TRP A 73 1.77 -3.73 12.39
CA TRP A 73 2.22 -3.77 13.78
C TRP A 73 1.06 -4.00 14.75
N SER A 74 -0.05 -3.29 14.58
CA SER A 74 -1.21 -3.42 15.47
C SER A 74 -1.82 -4.82 15.41
N LEU A 75 -1.95 -5.40 14.22
CA LEU A 75 -2.45 -6.76 14.03
C LEU A 75 -1.51 -7.78 14.66
N TYR A 76 -0.21 -7.62 14.46
CA TYR A 76 0.80 -8.48 15.09
C TYR A 76 0.70 -8.48 16.62
N GLN A 77 0.52 -7.30 17.24
CA GLN A 77 0.33 -7.19 18.69
C GLN A 77 -0.96 -7.83 19.17
N VAL A 78 -2.04 -7.70 18.40
CA VAL A 78 -3.35 -8.29 18.72
C VAL A 78 -3.31 -9.82 18.63
N GLU A 79 -2.65 -10.37 17.61
CA GLU A 79 -2.46 -11.83 17.45
C GLU A 79 -1.54 -12.43 18.53
N SER A 80 -0.54 -11.67 18.96
CA SER A 80 0.38 -12.05 20.05
C SER A 80 -0.29 -12.01 21.42
N GLY A 81 -1.47 -11.38 21.53
CA GLY A 81 -2.17 -11.18 22.78
C GLY A 81 -2.99 -12.42 23.23
N PRO A 82 -3.18 -12.63 24.54
CA PRO A 82 -3.93 -13.77 25.08
C PRO A 82 -5.45 -13.69 24.85
N LEU A 83 -5.95 -12.59 24.28
CA LEU A 83 -7.38 -12.27 24.15
C LEU A 83 -8.02 -12.82 22.88
N LEU A 84 -7.27 -12.98 21.80
CA LEU A 84 -7.75 -13.55 20.54
C LEU A 84 -7.03 -14.87 20.32
N GLY A 85 -7.73 -15.97 20.61
CA GLY A 85 -7.21 -17.31 20.37
C GLY A 85 -6.74 -17.47 18.92
N HIS A 86 -5.65 -18.21 18.74
CA HIS A 86 -4.84 -18.40 17.54
C HIS A 86 -5.59 -18.80 16.23
N ASN A 87 -6.90 -19.07 16.31
CA ASN A 87 -7.71 -19.54 15.18
C ASN A 87 -8.66 -18.48 14.58
N ASN A 88 -8.79 -17.31 15.19
CA ASN A 88 -9.66 -16.26 14.63
C ASN A 88 -8.84 -15.34 13.74
N SER A 89 -8.71 -15.70 12.47
CA SER A 89 -8.08 -14.83 11.46
C SER A 89 -8.84 -13.51 11.39
N LEU A 90 -8.17 -12.40 11.69
CA LEU A 90 -8.75 -11.07 11.57
C LEU A 90 -8.95 -10.76 10.08
N PRO A 91 -10.19 -10.60 9.58
CA PRO A 91 -10.44 -10.29 8.16
C PRO A 91 -9.77 -8.97 7.74
N GLU A 92 -9.53 -8.10 8.71
CA GLU A 92 -8.86 -6.81 8.60
C GLU A 92 -7.44 -6.91 8.02
N GLY A 93 -6.69 -7.97 8.33
CA GLY A 93 -5.32 -8.17 7.83
C GLY A 93 -5.24 -8.27 6.31
N ARG A 94 -6.33 -8.69 5.67
CA ARG A 94 -6.43 -8.78 4.20
C ARG A 94 -6.45 -7.41 3.53
N ASN A 95 -7.01 -6.40 4.20
CA ASN A 95 -7.10 -5.04 3.68
C ASN A 95 -5.76 -4.33 3.69
N VAL A 96 -4.84 -4.69 4.60
CA VAL A 96 -3.46 -4.16 4.67
C VAL A 96 -2.65 -4.52 3.42
N LEU A 97 -2.96 -5.65 2.77
CA LEU A 97 -2.32 -6.02 1.51
C LEU A 97 -2.66 -5.02 0.39
N LEU A 98 -3.91 -4.57 0.35
CA LEU A 98 -4.37 -3.63 -0.68
C LEU A 98 -3.76 -2.23 -0.50
N THR A 99 -3.63 -1.75 0.74
CA THR A 99 -2.99 -0.45 1.04
C THR A 99 -1.49 -0.48 0.77
N SER A 100 -0.80 -1.56 1.17
CA SER A 100 0.62 -1.75 0.88
C SER A 100 0.89 -1.91 -0.62
N LEU A 101 0.01 -2.59 -1.37
CA LEU A 101 0.12 -2.67 -2.82
C LEU A 101 -0.15 -1.32 -3.51
N ALA A 102 -1.16 -0.57 -3.06
CA ALA A 102 -1.46 0.77 -3.59
C ALA A 102 -0.27 1.71 -3.43
N THR A 103 0.36 1.70 -2.25
CA THR A 103 1.53 2.52 -1.94
C THR A 103 2.76 2.05 -2.70
N ALA A 104 2.99 0.74 -2.82
CA ALA A 104 4.11 0.19 -3.59
C ALA A 104 4.02 0.56 -5.08
N VAL A 105 2.83 0.43 -5.69
CA VAL A 105 2.63 0.80 -7.09
C VAL A 105 2.77 2.31 -7.27
N THR A 106 2.18 3.13 -6.40
CA THR A 106 2.31 4.60 -6.43
C THR A 106 3.78 5.03 -6.29
N THR A 107 4.52 4.42 -5.37
CA THR A 107 5.96 4.65 -5.18
C THR A 107 6.75 4.26 -6.42
N SER A 108 6.44 3.11 -7.02
CA SER A 108 7.06 2.64 -8.27
C SER A 108 6.79 3.59 -9.43
N THR A 109 5.58 4.14 -9.55
CA THR A 109 5.24 5.13 -10.58
C THR A 109 6.08 6.40 -10.45
N ARG A 110 6.36 6.81 -9.20
CA ARG A 110 7.09 8.02 -8.87
C ARG A 110 8.60 7.85 -9.10
N LEU A 111 9.15 6.68 -8.77
CA LEU A 111 10.54 6.32 -9.06
C LEU A 111 10.84 6.29 -10.56
N ARG A 112 9.86 5.94 -11.41
CA ARG A 112 10.03 5.91 -12.87
C ARG A 112 10.06 7.26 -13.57
N HIS A 113 9.77 8.35 -12.85
CA HIS A 113 9.89 9.71 -13.38
C HIS A 113 11.07 10.44 -12.69
N PRO A 114 12.32 9.97 -12.88
CA PRO A 114 13.46 10.60 -12.24
C PRO A 114 13.75 11.93 -12.94
N ASN A 115 13.45 13.04 -12.25
CA ASN A 115 14.03 14.33 -12.59
C ASN A 115 15.41 14.41 -11.91
N LEU A 116 16.44 13.81 -12.55
CA LEU A 116 17.81 13.71 -12.03
C LEU A 116 18.60 15.01 -12.16
N THR A 117 18.07 16.11 -11.63
CA THR A 117 18.78 17.39 -11.58
C THR A 117 19.17 17.69 -10.14
N GLY A 118 20.38 17.27 -9.76
CA GLY A 118 21.02 17.62 -8.48
C GLY A 118 21.03 16.51 -7.41
N PRO A 119 21.83 16.71 -6.34
CA PRO A 119 22.04 15.74 -5.26
C PRO A 119 20.78 15.43 -4.45
N THR A 120 19.84 16.39 -4.36
CA THR A 120 18.55 16.21 -3.68
C THR A 120 17.67 15.16 -4.34
N SER A 121 17.83 14.93 -5.65
CA SER A 121 17.10 13.87 -6.36
C SER A 121 17.53 12.47 -5.91
N TYR A 122 18.80 12.28 -5.54
CA TYR A 122 19.31 10.99 -5.07
C TYR A 122 18.74 10.63 -3.70
N ILE A 123 18.77 11.59 -2.75
CA ILE A 123 18.20 11.40 -1.41
C ILE A 123 16.72 11.05 -1.51
N ARG A 124 15.95 11.77 -2.34
CA ARG A 124 14.54 11.48 -2.56
C ARG A 124 14.30 10.08 -3.12
N SER A 125 15.05 9.67 -4.15
CA SER A 125 14.91 8.34 -4.74
C SER A 125 15.28 7.25 -3.73
N LEU A 126 16.29 7.48 -2.89
CA LEU A 126 16.68 6.57 -1.82
C LEU A 126 15.57 6.41 -0.77
N ILE A 127 14.94 7.50 -0.33
CA ILE A 127 13.78 7.44 0.59
C ILE A 127 12.63 6.63 -0.03
N LEU A 128 12.31 6.88 -1.31
CA LEU A 128 11.26 6.13 -2.01
C LEU A 128 11.61 4.66 -2.16
N LEU A 129 12.87 4.33 -2.39
CA LEU A 129 13.34 2.94 -2.48
C LEU A 129 13.23 2.24 -1.13
N VAL A 130 13.66 2.89 -0.04
CA VAL A 130 13.54 2.36 1.32
C VAL A 130 12.07 2.11 1.68
N ALA A 131 11.18 3.06 1.36
CA ALA A 131 9.75 2.89 1.57
C ALA A 131 9.21 1.69 0.76
N LEU A 132 9.60 1.54 -0.51
CA LEU A 132 9.17 0.42 -1.35
C LEU A 132 9.65 -0.94 -0.80
N VAL A 133 10.90 -1.03 -0.36
CA VAL A 133 11.47 -2.25 0.24
C VAL A 133 10.81 -2.56 1.58
N GLY A 134 10.55 -1.54 2.40
CA GLY A 134 9.87 -1.70 3.69
C GLY A 134 8.42 -2.19 3.58
N LEU A 135 7.76 -2.00 2.43
CA LEU A 135 6.42 -2.54 2.18
C LEU A 135 6.42 -4.05 1.89
N ILE A 136 7.56 -4.63 1.51
CA ILE A 136 7.67 -6.08 1.21
C ILE A 136 7.32 -6.94 2.43
N PRO A 137 7.91 -6.77 3.63
CA PRO A 137 7.54 -7.57 4.80
C PRO A 137 6.08 -7.34 5.22
N VAL A 138 5.54 -6.12 5.06
CA VAL A 138 4.13 -5.81 5.36
C VAL A 138 3.18 -6.55 4.41
N ALA A 139 3.49 -6.55 3.12
CA ALA A 139 2.75 -7.32 2.12
C ALA A 139 2.87 -8.83 2.36
N GLY A 140 4.07 -9.31 2.76
CA GLY A 140 4.30 -10.71 3.12
C GLY A 140 3.48 -11.15 4.33
N TYR A 141 3.50 -10.37 5.40
CA TYR A 141 2.69 -10.60 6.60
C TYR A 141 1.18 -10.61 6.27
N SER A 142 0.69 -9.60 5.54
CA SER A 142 -0.73 -9.53 5.17
C SER A 142 -1.17 -10.64 4.20
N ALA A 143 -0.27 -11.17 3.35
CA ALA A 143 -0.56 -12.30 2.48
C ALA A 143 -0.85 -13.60 3.25
N CYS A 144 -0.29 -13.76 4.46
CA CYS A 144 -0.54 -14.93 5.30
C CYS A 144 -2.01 -15.06 5.73
N PHE A 145 -2.76 -13.95 5.79
CA PHE A 145 -4.21 -13.96 6.06
C PHE A 145 -5.07 -14.49 4.90
N TYR A 146 -4.50 -14.59 3.69
CA TYR A 146 -5.18 -15.19 2.54
C TYR A 146 -4.90 -16.68 2.43
N SER A 147 -3.68 -17.11 2.75
CA SER A 147 -3.28 -18.51 2.65
C SER A 147 -2.21 -18.86 3.69
N HIS A 148 -2.61 -19.56 4.75
CA HIS A 148 -1.68 -20.04 5.79
C HIS A 148 -0.64 -21.05 5.30
N SER A 149 -0.82 -21.61 4.09
CA SER A 149 0.11 -22.58 3.49
C SER A 149 1.34 -21.94 2.82
N LEU A 150 1.47 -20.61 2.84
CA LEU A 150 2.61 -19.92 2.23
C LEU A 150 3.90 -20.21 3.02
N PRO A 151 5.02 -20.52 2.33
CA PRO A 151 6.23 -21.03 2.97
C PRO A 151 6.90 -20.00 3.88
N PHE A 152 6.58 -18.71 3.79
CA PHE A 152 7.16 -17.64 4.61
C PHE A 152 6.32 -17.28 5.84
N CYS A 153 5.12 -17.85 6.02
CA CYS A 153 4.26 -17.48 7.15
C CYS A 153 4.82 -17.92 8.51
N HIS A 154 5.68 -18.95 8.53
CA HIS A 154 6.38 -19.36 9.75
C HIS A 154 7.36 -18.31 10.29
N LEU A 155 7.78 -17.33 9.48
CA LEU A 155 8.69 -16.26 9.91
C LEU A 155 7.98 -15.17 10.71
N PHE A 156 6.64 -15.15 10.69
CA PHE A 156 5.81 -14.12 11.32
C PHE A 156 5.00 -14.66 12.51
N HIS A 157 5.16 -15.94 12.84
CA HIS A 157 4.55 -16.62 13.99
C HIS A 157 5.53 -16.76 15.16
#